data_AF-A0A530BN17-F1
#
_entry.id   AF-A0A530BN17-F1
#
_cell.length_a   1.000
_cell.length_b   1.000
_cell.length_c   1.000
_cell.angle_alpha   90.00
_cell.angle_beta   90.00
_cell.angle_gamma   90.00
#
_symmetry.space_group_name_H-M   'P 1'
#
loop_
_entity.id
_entity.type
_entity.pdbx_description
1 polymer ?
#
loop_
_entity_poly.entity_id
_entity_poly.type
_entity_poly.pdbx_seq_one_letter_code
_entity_poly.pdbx_strand_id
1 'polypeptide(L)'
;MFASMAAPVNNPEHGFCRDCLALQRGGGRRCERCGSPRLVRHPELYRLHLAHIDCDAFYAAVEKRDNPALKDKPVIVGGGRRGVVSTACYIARIHGVRSAMPMFKALEACPEAVVIPPDMEKYVRVG
;
A
#
# COMPACT_ATOMS: atom_id res chain seq x y z
N MET A 1 22.34 36.04 8.13
CA MET A 1 22.24 34.74 8.83
C MET A 1 21.63 33.75 7.88
N PHE A 2 22.46 32.99 7.15
CA PHE A 2 21.97 32.02 6.17
C PHE A 2 21.45 30.80 6.91
N ALA A 3 20.16 30.50 6.74
CA ALA A 3 19.56 29.26 7.17
C ALA A 3 20.34 28.09 6.58
N SER A 4 20.74 27.15 7.44
CA SER A 4 21.37 25.89 7.05
C SER A 4 20.47 25.23 6.00
N MET A 5 20.94 25.20 4.75
CA MET A 5 20.32 24.41 3.70
C MET A 5 20.32 22.96 4.18
N ALA A 6 19.13 22.41 4.44
CA ALA A 6 18.96 21.00 4.71
C ALA A 6 19.69 20.23 3.60
N ALA A 7 20.62 19.36 3.99
CA ALA A 7 21.38 18.56 3.05
C ALA A 7 20.41 17.91 2.03
N PRO A 8 20.76 17.85 0.73
CA PRO A 8 19.91 17.22 -0.25
C PRO A 8 19.55 15.82 0.25
N VAL A 9 18.25 15.50 0.26
CA VAL A 9 17.70 14.18 0.64
C VAL A 9 18.35 13.04 -0.16
N ASN A 10 18.99 13.38 -1.28
CA ASN A 10 19.58 12.50 -2.26
C ASN A 10 21.10 12.77 -2.41
N ASN A 11 21.91 12.42 -1.40
CA ASN A 11 23.37 12.48 -1.49
C ASN A 11 23.96 11.06 -1.50
N PRO A 12 24.64 10.61 -2.59
CA PRO A 12 25.24 9.27 -2.71
C PRO A 12 26.30 8.94 -1.64
N GLU A 13 26.83 9.93 -0.94
CA GLU A 13 27.76 9.74 0.17
C GLU A 13 27.07 9.33 1.48
N HIS A 14 25.74 9.48 1.56
CA HIS A 14 24.96 9.09 2.73
C HIS A 14 24.34 7.70 2.55
N GLY A 15 24.14 7.01 3.68
CA GLY A 15 23.30 5.81 3.76
C GLY A 15 21.99 6.06 4.49
N PHE A 16 21.18 5.03 4.64
CA PHE A 16 20.05 5.04 5.57
C PHE A 16 19.94 3.73 6.33
N CYS A 17 19.35 3.78 7.51
CA CYS A 17 19.00 2.58 8.28
C CYS A 17 17.69 1.98 7.77
N ARG A 18 17.66 0.70 7.45
CA ARG A 18 16.43 0.02 6.99
C ARG A 18 15.35 -0.13 8.06
N ASP A 19 15.72 0.00 9.33
CA ASP A 19 14.79 -0.26 10.44
C ASP A 19 14.14 1.04 10.95
N CYS A 20 14.92 2.11 11.10
CA CYS A 20 14.42 3.40 11.62
C CYS A 20 14.41 4.53 10.58
N LEU A 21 14.80 4.24 9.34
CA LEU A 21 14.84 5.16 8.20
C LEU A 21 15.72 6.41 8.41
N ALA A 22 16.55 6.42 9.46
CA ALA A 22 17.45 7.53 9.73
C ALA A 22 18.57 7.61 8.70
N LEU A 23 18.78 8.81 8.15
CA LEU A 23 19.93 9.14 7.32
C LEU A 23 21.24 8.90 8.11
N GLN A 24 22.21 8.25 7.48
CA GLN A 24 23.52 7.94 8.04
C GLN A 24 24.58 8.68 7.24
N ARG A 25 25.18 9.72 7.83
CA ARG A 25 26.19 10.54 7.15
C ARG A 25 27.60 9.96 7.28
N GLY A 26 27.88 9.23 8.37
CA GLY A 26 29.17 8.60 8.60
C GLY A 26 29.31 7.21 7.96
N GLY A 27 30.54 6.68 7.93
CA GLY A 27 30.88 5.31 7.50
C GLY A 27 30.70 4.22 8.57
N GLY A 28 29.96 4.51 9.65
CA GLY A 28 29.76 3.57 10.76
C GLY A 28 29.13 2.25 10.31
N ARG A 29 29.47 1.15 11.01
CA ARG A 29 28.90 -0.19 10.79
C ARG A 29 27.54 -0.37 11.46
N ARG A 30 27.11 0.58 12.28
CA ARG A 30 25.84 0.56 13.03
C ARG A 30 25.15 1.91 12.91
N CYS A 31 23.82 1.88 12.94
CA CYS A 31 23.01 3.07 12.89
C CYS A 31 23.28 3.98 14.10
N GLU A 32 23.57 5.25 13.83
CA GLU A 32 23.81 6.28 14.85
C GLU A 32 22.57 6.54 15.72
N ARG A 33 21.37 6.18 15.22
CA ARG A 33 20.09 6.39 15.92
C ARG A 33 19.60 5.16 16.70
N CYS A 34 19.59 3.99 16.08
CA CYS A 34 18.99 2.78 16.68
C CYS A 34 19.98 1.62 16.91
N GLY A 35 21.26 1.79 16.57
CA GLY A 35 22.28 0.74 16.75
C GLY A 35 22.17 -0.46 15.79
N SER A 36 21.15 -0.48 14.93
CA SER A 36 20.95 -1.54 13.94
C SER A 36 22.14 -1.67 12.99
N PRO A 37 22.58 -2.88 12.65
CA PRO A 37 23.59 -3.12 11.63
C PRO A 37 23.03 -3.00 10.19
N ARG A 38 21.71 -2.85 10.01
CA ARG A 38 21.03 -2.87 8.70
C ARG A 38 21.12 -1.52 7.98
N LEU A 39 22.35 -1.10 7.70
CA LEU A 39 22.63 0.11 6.94
C LEU A 39 22.72 -0.20 5.44
N VAL A 40 22.12 0.66 4.62
CA VAL A 40 22.23 0.61 3.16
C VAL A 40 23.01 1.84 2.71
N ARG A 41 24.08 1.61 1.94
CA ARG A 41 24.85 2.61 1.20
C ARG A 41 25.03 2.07 -0.20
N HIS A 42 24.69 2.86 -1.20
CA HIS A 42 24.95 2.52 -2.59
C HIS A 42 25.27 3.82 -3.33
N PRO A 43 26.35 3.88 -4.13
CA PRO A 43 26.70 5.09 -4.90
C PRO A 43 25.58 5.57 -5.82
N GLU A 44 24.66 4.67 -6.18
CA GLU A 44 23.49 4.96 -7.01
C GLU A 44 22.17 4.92 -6.24
N LEU A 45 22.19 4.81 -4.91
CA LEU A 45 20.97 4.74 -4.08
C LEU A 45 20.01 5.90 -4.39
N TYR A 46 20.61 7.05 -4.68
CA TYR A 46 19.92 8.28 -5.04
C TYR A 46 20.14 8.62 -6.52
N ARG A 47 20.25 7.63 -7.40
CA ARG A 47 20.20 7.84 -8.85
C ARG A 47 18.97 7.20 -9.47
N LEU A 48 18.37 6.21 -8.79
CA LEU A 48 17.15 5.54 -9.22
C LEU A 48 15.92 6.12 -8.48
N HIS A 49 15.49 7.31 -8.88
CA HIS A 49 14.42 8.07 -8.22
C HIS A 49 13.00 7.72 -8.70
N LEU A 50 12.67 6.44 -8.90
CA LEU A 50 11.31 6.05 -9.27
C LEU A 50 10.64 5.34 -8.10
N ALA A 51 9.63 6.00 -7.53
CA ALA A 51 8.73 5.38 -6.56
C ALA A 51 7.45 4.93 -7.27
N HIS A 52 7.17 3.63 -7.20
CA HIS A 52 5.85 3.09 -7.56
C HIS A 52 5.03 2.99 -6.28
N ILE A 53 3.94 3.74 -6.22
CA ILE A 53 3.01 3.75 -5.08
C ILE A 53 1.66 3.26 -5.60
N ASP A 54 1.10 2.24 -4.94
CA ASP A 54 -0.22 1.68 -5.23
C ASP A 54 -1.00 1.54 -3.91
N CYS A 55 -2.32 1.69 -3.98
CA CYS A 55 -3.22 1.52 -2.85
C CYS A 55 -3.71 0.07 -2.75
N ASP A 56 -3.42 -0.57 -1.63
CA ASP A 56 -3.85 -1.94 -1.37
C ASP A 56 -5.39 -2.07 -1.37
N ALA A 57 -5.90 -2.88 -2.30
CA ALA A 57 -7.33 -3.17 -2.45
C ALA A 57 -8.22 -1.90 -2.42
N PHE A 58 -7.79 -0.85 -3.14
CA PHE A 58 -8.29 0.52 -3.04
C PHE A 58 -9.79 0.68 -2.79
N TYR A 59 -10.67 0.21 -3.69
CA TYR A 59 -12.12 0.41 -3.51
C TYR A 59 -12.67 -0.24 -2.24
N ALA A 60 -12.24 -1.48 -1.93
CA ALA A 60 -12.68 -2.16 -0.71
C ALA A 60 -12.09 -1.51 0.55
N ALA A 61 -10.88 -0.94 0.48
CA ALA A 61 -10.28 -0.18 1.57
C ALA A 61 -11.06 1.10 1.86
N VAL A 62 -11.49 1.83 0.81
CA VAL A 62 -12.36 3.01 0.95
C VAL A 62 -13.69 2.64 1.61
N GLU A 63 -14.35 1.57 1.17
CA GLU A 63 -15.61 1.13 1.79
C GLU A 63 -15.45 0.74 3.26
N LYS A 64 -14.37 0.04 3.62
CA LYS A 64 -14.10 -0.35 5.01
C LYS A 64 -13.70 0.84 5.90
N ARG A 65 -13.01 1.83 5.35
CA ARG A 65 -12.68 3.08 6.06
C ARG A 65 -13.95 3.85 6.42
N ASP A 66 -14.86 3.98 5.47
CA ASP A 66 -16.06 4.80 5.62
C ASP A 66 -17.18 4.09 6.38
N ASN A 67 -17.16 2.75 6.43
CA ASN A 67 -18.12 1.95 7.19
C ASN A 67 -17.42 0.96 8.14
N PRO A 68 -17.27 1.31 9.43
CA PRO A 68 -16.63 0.46 10.43
C PRO A 68 -17.26 -0.94 10.59
N ALA A 69 -18.54 -1.11 10.26
CA ALA A 69 -19.22 -2.41 10.33
C ALA A 69 -18.71 -3.43 9.29
N LEU A 70 -17.89 -2.99 8.32
CA LEU A 70 -17.26 -3.83 7.30
C LEU A 70 -15.84 -4.28 7.66
N LYS A 71 -15.25 -3.75 8.74
CA LYS A 71 -13.83 -3.95 9.08
C LYS A 71 -13.41 -5.41 9.03
N ASP A 72 -14.17 -6.27 9.70
CA ASP A 72 -13.86 -7.71 9.84
C ASP A 72 -14.68 -8.60 8.90
N LYS A 73 -15.36 -8.03 7.91
CA LYS A 73 -16.16 -8.77 6.93
C LYS A 73 -15.41 -8.99 5.62
N PRO A 74 -15.66 -10.11 4.90
CA PRO A 74 -15.27 -10.22 3.51
C PRO A 74 -16.08 -9.23 2.68
N VAL A 75 -15.38 -8.34 1.99
CA VAL A 75 -15.97 -7.29 1.13
C VAL A 75 -15.50 -7.47 -0.29
N ILE A 76 -16.46 -7.44 -1.20
CA ILE A 76 -16.27 -7.46 -2.65
C ILE A 76 -16.92 -6.20 -3.23
N VAL A 77 -16.14 -5.40 -3.95
CA VAL A 77 -16.65 -4.34 -4.81
C VAL A 77 -16.77 -4.90 -6.22
N GLY A 78 -17.97 -4.88 -6.78
CA GLY A 78 -18.28 -5.47 -8.07
C GLY A 78 -19.78 -5.73 -8.21
N GLY A 79 -20.20 -6.22 -9.36
CA GLY A 79 -21.62 -6.51 -9.60
C GLY A 79 -22.05 -6.36 -11.05
N GLY A 80 -23.36 -6.49 -11.28
CA GLY A 80 -23.99 -6.51 -12.60
C GLY A 80 -24.38 -7.92 -13.05
N ARG A 81 -25.34 -8.02 -14.00
CA ARG A 81 -25.95 -9.30 -14.44
C ARG A 81 -24.94 -10.32 -15.01
N ARG A 82 -23.79 -9.85 -15.47
CA ARG A 82 -22.60 -10.64 -15.90
C ARG A 82 -21.31 -9.98 -15.42
N GLY A 83 -21.35 -9.46 -14.20
CA GLY A 83 -20.28 -8.67 -13.61
C GLY A 83 -19.06 -9.48 -13.20
N VAL A 84 -17.98 -8.77 -12.96
CA VAL A 84 -16.75 -9.28 -12.34
C VAL A 84 -16.45 -8.52 -11.05
N VAL A 85 -15.58 -9.10 -10.23
CA VAL A 85 -15.00 -8.44 -9.06
C VAL A 85 -14.09 -7.30 -9.52
N SER A 86 -14.46 -6.06 -9.23
CA SER A 86 -13.58 -4.91 -9.44
C SER A 86 -12.46 -4.90 -8.41
N THR A 87 -12.79 -5.19 -7.15
CA THR A 87 -11.81 -5.27 -6.05
C THR A 87 -12.36 -6.16 -4.94
N ALA A 88 -11.49 -6.90 -4.26
CA ALA A 88 -11.84 -7.66 -3.05
C ALA A 88 -10.83 -7.33 -1.94
N CYS A 89 -11.34 -7.18 -0.71
CA CYS A 89 -10.50 -7.02 0.48
C CYS A 89 -9.73 -8.32 0.78
N TYR A 90 -8.70 -8.23 1.63
CA TYR A 90 -7.87 -9.39 1.97
C TYR A 90 -8.64 -10.56 2.58
N ILE A 91 -9.68 -10.31 3.38
CA ILE A 91 -10.52 -11.38 3.96
C ILE A 91 -11.15 -12.20 2.83
N ALA A 92 -11.81 -11.55 1.86
CA ALA A 92 -12.39 -12.23 0.70
C ALA A 92 -11.31 -12.92 -0.18
N ARG A 93 -10.11 -12.34 -0.28
CA ARG A 93 -8.98 -12.96 -1.03
C ARG A 93 -8.49 -14.26 -0.38
N ILE A 94 -8.54 -14.38 0.94
CA ILE A 94 -8.20 -15.63 1.66
C ILE A 94 -9.14 -16.76 1.25
N HIS A 95 -10.41 -16.45 1.02
CA HIS A 95 -11.42 -17.38 0.50
C HIS A 95 -11.25 -17.67 -1.01
N GLY A 96 -10.24 -17.11 -1.67
CA GLY A 96 -9.93 -17.37 -3.08
C GLY A 96 -10.51 -16.37 -4.07
N VAL A 97 -11.20 -15.33 -3.62
CA VAL A 97 -11.73 -14.27 -4.50
C VAL A 97 -10.58 -13.45 -5.10
N ARG A 98 -10.66 -13.15 -6.41
CA ARG A 98 -9.64 -12.38 -7.14
C ARG A 98 -10.28 -11.27 -7.98
N SER A 99 -9.50 -10.23 -8.29
CA SER A 99 -9.92 -9.21 -9.26
C SER A 99 -10.22 -9.85 -10.62
N ALA A 100 -11.17 -9.27 -11.34
CA ALA A 100 -11.71 -9.78 -12.61
C ALA A 100 -12.38 -11.18 -12.54
N MET A 101 -12.49 -11.80 -11.35
CA MET A 101 -13.24 -13.04 -11.18
C MET A 101 -14.73 -12.81 -11.47
N PRO A 102 -15.41 -13.69 -12.23
CA PRO A 102 -16.85 -13.61 -12.40
C PRO A 102 -17.57 -13.66 -11.05
N MET A 103 -18.58 -12.79 -10.86
CA MET A 103 -19.24 -12.65 -9.55
C MET A 103 -19.83 -13.96 -9.02
N PHE A 104 -20.34 -14.83 -9.90
CA PHE A 104 -20.88 -16.13 -9.47
C PHE A 104 -19.80 -17.02 -8.85
N LYS A 105 -18.58 -17.06 -9.40
CA LYS A 105 -17.45 -17.81 -8.82
C LYS A 105 -16.96 -17.18 -7.53
N ALA A 106 -16.99 -15.84 -7.46
CA ALA A 106 -16.58 -15.12 -6.27
C ALA A 106 -17.52 -15.40 -5.08
N LEU A 107 -18.82 -15.45 -5.34
CA LEU A 107 -19.84 -15.80 -4.34
C LEU A 107 -19.86 -17.29 -4.00
N GLU A 108 -19.51 -18.17 -4.94
CA GLU A 108 -19.29 -19.59 -4.64
C GLU A 108 -18.08 -19.78 -3.71
N ALA A 109 -17.00 -19.04 -3.94
CA ALA A 109 -15.79 -19.09 -3.14
C ALA A 109 -15.95 -18.44 -1.74
N CYS A 110 -16.74 -17.38 -1.63
CA CYS A 110 -16.98 -16.64 -0.39
C CYS A 110 -18.47 -16.26 -0.28
N PRO A 111 -19.34 -17.21 0.13
CA PRO A 111 -20.79 -17.02 0.20
C PRO A 111 -21.24 -15.92 1.17
N GLU A 112 -20.44 -15.66 2.20
CA GLU A 112 -20.67 -14.67 3.25
C GLU A 112 -20.19 -13.26 2.89
N ALA A 113 -19.65 -13.07 1.67
CA ALA A 113 -19.15 -11.78 1.21
C ALA A 113 -20.25 -10.71 1.15
N VAL A 114 -19.93 -9.54 1.70
CA VAL A 114 -20.71 -8.32 1.46
C VAL A 114 -20.33 -7.76 0.09
N VAL A 115 -21.28 -7.76 -0.83
CA VAL A 115 -21.11 -7.20 -2.18
C VAL A 115 -21.59 -5.75 -2.21
N ILE A 116 -20.72 -4.86 -2.67
CA ILE A 116 -20.99 -3.42 -2.78
C ILE A 116 -20.87 -3.02 -4.27
N PRO A 117 -21.89 -2.35 -4.85
CA PRO A 117 -21.78 -1.82 -6.21
C PRO A 117 -20.68 -0.73 -6.27
N PRO A 118 -19.91 -0.65 -7.37
CA PRO A 118 -18.87 0.37 -7.50
C PRO A 118 -19.46 1.80 -7.49
N ASP A 119 -18.89 2.69 -6.67
CA ASP A 119 -19.15 4.13 -6.68
C ASP A 119 -17.93 4.89 -7.21
N MET A 120 -17.89 5.06 -8.53
CA MET A 120 -16.73 5.65 -9.20
C MET A 120 -16.53 7.13 -8.85
N GLU A 121 -17.60 7.87 -8.58
CA GLU A 121 -17.49 9.28 -8.19
C GLU A 121 -16.83 9.42 -6.82
N LYS A 122 -17.23 8.56 -5.87
CA LYS A 122 -16.59 8.46 -4.56
C LYS A 122 -15.11 8.11 -4.67
N TYR A 123 -14.75 7.11 -5.48
CA TYR A 123 -13.36 6.65 -5.58
C TYR A 123 -12.43 7.71 -6.20
N VAL A 124 -12.90 8.44 -7.23
CA VAL A 124 -12.16 9.55 -7.84
C VAL A 124 -11.95 10.72 -6.86
N ARG A 125 -12.87 10.94 -5.91
CA ARG A 125 -12.73 12.00 -4.90
C ARG A 125 -11.66 11.68 -3.85
N VAL A 126 -11.37 10.40 -3.63
CA VAL A 126 -10.47 9.92 -2.57
C VAL A 126 -9.03 9.75 -3.05
N GLY A 127 -8.84 9.29 -4.29
CA GLY A 127 -7.52 9.06 -4.89
C GLY A 127 -7.04 10.27 -5.69
#